data_AF-A0A353RMR0-F1
#
_entry.id   AF-A0A353RMR0-F1
#
_cell.length_a   1.000
_cell.length_b   1.000
_cell.length_c   1.000
_cell.angle_alpha   90.00
_cell.angle_beta   90.00
_cell.angle_gamma   90.00
#
_symmetry.space_group_name_H-M   'P 1'
#
loop_
_entity.id
_entity.type
_entity.pdbx_description
1 polymer ?
#
loop_
_entity_poly.entity_id
_entity_poly.type
_entity_poly.pdbx_seq_one_letter_code
_entity_poly.pdbx_strand_id
1 'polypeptide(L)'
;LGFYPVCPGSDEYVIGSPLFEKMTVRLENGNKVEINAFGNAPENRYISEMKVNGKVSSKNYLTHNDLMKGAKIDFVMSEKPDKSRGTKKVDFPYSFSNGKR
;
A
#
# COMPACT_ATOMS: atom_id res chain seq x y z
N LEU A 1 -0.53 9.94 1.50
CA LEU A 1 -0.97 8.67 2.13
C LEU A 1 -0.02 7.51 1.83
N GLY A 2 0.49 7.39 0.61
CA GLY A 2 1.41 6.31 0.23
C GLY A 2 0.85 5.35 -0.82
N PHE A 3 -0.29 5.67 -1.43
CA PHE A 3 -0.87 4.94 -2.55
C PHE A 3 -1.70 5.87 -3.45
N TYR A 4 -1.95 5.46 -4.69
CA TYR A 4 -2.65 6.26 -5.70
C TYR A 4 -3.47 5.39 -6.69
N PRO A 5 -4.71 5.78 -7.06
CA PRO A 5 -5.52 5.02 -8.03
C PRO A 5 -5.07 5.28 -9.48
N VAL A 6 -4.07 4.53 -9.95
CA VAL A 6 -3.48 4.72 -11.30
C VAL A 6 -4.48 4.48 -12.43
N CYS A 7 -5.38 3.51 -12.28
CA CYS A 7 -6.40 3.18 -13.27
C CYS A 7 -7.79 3.31 -12.65
N PRO A 8 -8.38 4.52 -12.60
CA PRO A 8 -9.75 4.70 -12.16
C PRO A 8 -10.70 3.81 -13.00
N GLY A 9 -11.48 2.97 -12.33
CA GLY A 9 -12.29 1.92 -12.96
C GLY A 9 -11.82 0.51 -12.61
N SER A 10 -10.56 0.33 -12.19
CA SER A 10 -10.15 -0.83 -11.40
C SER A 10 -10.52 -0.65 -9.93
N ASP A 11 -10.32 -1.70 -9.13
CA ASP A 11 -10.46 -1.66 -7.67
C ASP A 11 -9.10 -1.49 -6.95
N GLU A 12 -8.03 -1.10 -7.65
CA GLU A 12 -6.68 -1.10 -7.10
C GLU A 12 -6.07 0.30 -6.91
N TYR A 13 -5.38 0.46 -5.77
CA TYR A 13 -4.56 1.63 -5.45
C TYR A 13 -3.10 1.21 -5.43
N VAL A 14 -2.29 1.72 -6.35
CA VAL A 14 -0.87 1.38 -6.48
C VAL A 14 -0.07 2.03 -5.36
N ILE A 15 0.82 1.26 -4.72
CA ILE A 15 1.68 1.70 -3.63
C ILE A 15 2.76 2.65 -4.15
N GLY A 16 2.90 3.79 -3.47
CA GLY A 16 4.01 4.72 -3.59
C GLY A 16 4.87 4.68 -2.33
N SER A 17 5.09 5.84 -1.70
CA SER A 17 5.77 5.95 -0.40
C SER A 17 4.99 6.91 0.51
N PRO A 18 4.76 6.59 1.80
CA PRO A 18 4.09 7.49 2.74
C PRO A 18 5.00 8.68 3.09
N LEU A 19 4.40 9.86 3.28
CA LEU A 19 5.15 11.09 3.63
C LEU A 19 5.20 11.37 5.14
N PHE A 20 4.22 10.87 5.90
CA PHE A 20 4.11 11.11 7.34
C PHE A 20 4.20 9.79 8.11
N GLU A 21 4.69 9.83 9.35
CA GLU A 21 4.80 8.65 10.23
C GLU A 21 3.46 8.03 10.58
N LYS A 22 2.40 8.85 10.71
CA LYS A 22 1.06 8.36 11.05
C LYS A 22 -0.01 9.17 10.35
N MET A 23 -0.95 8.49 9.72
CA MET A 23 -2.11 9.09 9.05
C MET A 23 -3.35 8.26 9.38
N THR A 24 -4.50 8.91 9.52
CA THR A 24 -5.79 8.23 9.66
C THR A 24 -6.80 8.89 8.74
N VAL A 25 -7.40 8.09 7.87
CA VAL A 25 -8.54 8.49 7.04
C VAL A 25 -9.81 7.96 7.68
N ARG A 26 -10.78 8.84 7.91
CA ARG A 26 -12.13 8.46 8.33
C ARG A 26 -12.99 8.36 7.08
N LEU A 27 -13.57 7.19 6.84
CA LEU A 27 -14.42 6.95 5.68
C LEU A 27 -15.86 7.35 5.98
N GLU A 28 -16.63 7.62 4.94
CA GLU A 28 -18.05 8.01 5.06
C GLU A 28 -18.91 6.91 5.72
N ASN A 29 -18.53 5.64 5.56
CA ASN A 29 -19.20 4.51 6.19
C ASN A 29 -18.84 4.31 7.68
N GLY A 30 -18.08 5.24 8.28
CA GLY A 30 -17.65 5.20 9.68
C GLY A 30 -16.39 4.37 9.96
N ASN A 31 -15.92 3.57 8.98
CA ASN A 31 -14.67 2.82 9.12
C ASN A 31 -13.45 3.75 9.03
N LYS A 32 -12.28 3.22 9.42
CA LYS A 32 -11.01 3.96 9.39
C LYS A 32 -9.96 3.21 8.59
N VAL A 33 -9.16 3.97 7.84
CA VAL A 33 -7.89 3.50 7.29
C VAL A 33 -6.77 4.16 8.10
N GLU A 34 -6.07 3.35 8.89
CA GLU A 34 -4.93 3.76 9.70
C GLU A 34 -3.64 3.37 9.00
N ILE A 35 -2.75 4.33 8.80
CA ILE A 35 -1.47 4.14 8.12
C ILE A 35 -0.36 4.54 9.09
N ASN A 36 0.53 3.61 9.41
CA ASN A 36 1.72 3.85 10.21
C ASN A 36 2.95 3.59 9.34
N ALA A 37 3.90 4.51 9.31
CA ALA A 37 5.16 4.40 8.57
C ALA A 37 6.32 4.47 9.57
N PHE A 38 6.70 3.32 10.10
CA PHE A 38 7.73 3.20 11.13
C PHE A 38 9.10 3.59 10.58
N GLY A 39 9.76 4.54 11.25
CA GLY A 39 11.06 5.06 10.84
C GLY A 39 11.01 6.00 9.64
N ASN A 40 9.85 6.58 9.32
CA ASN A 40 9.75 7.53 8.21
C ASN A 40 10.53 8.82 8.50
N ALA A 41 11.42 9.17 7.58
CA ALA A 41 12.28 10.34 7.67
C ALA A 41 12.68 10.75 6.23
N PRO A 42 13.16 11.98 5.98
CA PRO A 42 13.56 12.42 4.62
C PRO A 42 14.56 11.50 3.90
N GLU A 43 15.37 10.77 4.68
CA GLU A 43 16.39 9.83 4.27
C GLU A 43 15.76 8.44 4.04
N ASN A 44 14.79 8.06 4.87
CA ASN A 44 14.12 6.77 4.88
C ASN A 44 12.91 6.73 3.94
N ARG A 45 13.17 6.81 2.63
CA ARG A 45 12.13 6.92 1.59
C ARG A 45 11.62 5.59 1.02
N TYR A 46 12.31 4.48 1.29
CA TYR A 46 11.97 3.17 0.74
C TYR A 46 11.11 2.37 1.71
N ILE A 47 10.23 1.53 1.18
CA ILE A 47 9.45 0.58 1.97
C ILE A 47 10.22 -0.75 1.98
N SER A 48 10.71 -1.16 3.15
CA SER A 48 11.32 -2.49 3.33
C SER A 48 10.26 -3.55 3.63
N GLU A 49 9.20 -3.20 4.35
CA GLU A 49 8.10 -4.12 4.67
C GLU A 49 6.75 -3.39 4.66
N MET A 50 5.69 -4.12 4.28
CA MET A 50 4.31 -3.65 4.41
C MET A 50 3.46 -4.77 5.02
N LYS A 51 2.64 -4.42 6.02
CA LYS A 51 1.58 -5.28 6.55
C LYS A 51 0.22 -4.63 6.31
N VAL A 52 -0.75 -5.45 5.94
CA VAL A 52 -2.16 -5.05 5.86
C VAL A 52 -2.92 -5.90 6.86
N ASN A 53 -3.55 -5.25 7.84
CA ASN A 53 -4.26 -5.90 8.94
C ASN A 53 -3.40 -6.96 9.66
N GLY A 54 -2.13 -6.61 9.92
CA GLY A 54 -1.16 -7.47 10.62
C GLY A 54 -0.51 -8.57 9.76
N LYS A 55 -0.95 -8.78 8.52
CA LYS A 55 -0.39 -9.79 7.61
C LYS A 55 0.60 -9.15 6.65
N VAL A 56 1.79 -9.75 6.52
CA VAL A 56 2.81 -9.32 5.56
C VAL A 56 2.25 -9.36 4.14
N SER A 57 2.44 -8.29 3.38
CA SER A 57 2.02 -8.17 1.99
C SER A 57 3.16 -7.62 1.15
N SER A 58 3.55 -8.38 0.13
CA SER A 58 4.52 -7.96 -0.89
C SER A 58 3.88 -7.20 -2.06
N LYS A 59 2.54 -7.15 -2.13
CA LYS A 59 1.82 -6.53 -3.25
C LYS A 59 2.15 -5.05 -3.39
N ASN A 60 2.26 -4.57 -4.63
CA ASN A 60 2.42 -3.16 -4.95
C ASN A 60 1.08 -2.43 -5.10
N TYR A 61 0.00 -3.00 -4.57
CA TYR A 61 -1.33 -2.39 -4.59
C TYR A 61 -2.13 -2.76 -3.34
N LEU A 62 -3.14 -1.95 -3.05
CA LEU A 62 -4.22 -2.22 -2.10
C LEU A 62 -5.53 -2.29 -2.88
N THR A 63 -6.51 -3.07 -2.40
CA THR A 63 -7.83 -3.11 -3.04
C THR A 63 -8.80 -2.15 -2.36
N HIS A 64 -9.74 -1.61 -3.13
CA HIS A 64 -10.80 -0.75 -2.64
C HIS A 64 -11.65 -1.46 -1.58
N ASN A 65 -11.95 -2.73 -1.79
CA ASN A 65 -12.71 -3.55 -0.85
C ASN A 65 -12.01 -3.68 0.51
N ASP A 66 -10.68 -3.86 0.53
CA ASP A 66 -9.92 -3.91 1.78
C ASP A 66 -9.95 -2.57 2.52
N LEU A 67 -9.83 -1.45 1.79
CA LEU A 67 -9.89 -0.11 2.38
C LEU A 67 -11.27 0.21 2.95
N MET A 68 -12.35 -0.11 2.21
CA MET A 68 -13.72 0.22 2.62
C MET A 68 -14.18 -0.53 3.87
N LYS A 69 -13.62 -1.71 4.16
CA LYS A 69 -13.85 -2.45 5.41
C LYS A 69 -13.11 -1.86 6.63
N GLY A 70 -12.31 -0.82 6.40
CA GLY A 70 -11.32 -0.35 7.34
C GLY A 70 -10.05 -1.20 7.24
N ALA A 71 -8.91 -0.53 7.37
CA ALA A 71 -7.62 -1.17 7.20
C ALA A 71 -6.57 -0.55 8.13
N LYS A 72 -5.71 -1.39 8.69
CA LYS A 72 -4.45 -0.97 9.31
C LYS A 72 -3.30 -1.33 8.37
N ILE A 73 -2.59 -0.32 7.89
CA ILE A 73 -1.49 -0.45 6.95
C ILE A 73 -0.23 -0.01 7.66
N ASP A 74 0.67 -0.95 7.92
CA ASP A 74 1.92 -0.72 8.61
C ASP A 74 3.07 -0.83 7.59
N PHE A 75 3.75 0.27 7.32
CA PHE A 75 4.97 0.34 6.53
C PHE A 75 6.19 0.37 7.47
N VAL A 76 7.24 -0.36 7.11
CA VAL A 76 8.57 -0.17 7.67
C VAL A 76 9.41 0.56 6.63
N MET A 77 9.93 1.71 7.01
CA MET A 77 10.70 2.59 6.13
C MET A 77 12.20 2.32 6.24
N SER A 78 12.94 2.55 5.16
CA SER A 78 14.39 2.35 5.10
C SER A 78 15.08 3.35 4.20
N GLU A 79 16.34 3.65 4.52
CA GLU A 79 17.24 4.48 3.69
C GLU A 79 17.65 3.76 2.39
N LYS A 80 17.77 2.43 2.43
CA LYS A 80 18.17 1.59 1.30
C LYS A 80 16.98 0.83 0.73
N PRO A 81 16.92 0.63 -0.60
CA PRO A 81 15.84 -0.14 -1.22
C PRO A 81 15.97 -1.63 -0.90
N ASP A 82 14.84 -2.27 -0.57
CA ASP A 82 14.72 -3.73 -0.67
C ASP A 82 14.43 -4.09 -2.14
N LYS A 83 15.42 -4.70 -2.79
CA LYS A 83 15.33 -5.11 -4.21
C LYS A 83 14.52 -6.39 -4.43
N SER A 84 14.07 -7.04 -3.36
CA SER A 84 13.31 -8.30 -3.43
C SER A 84 11.80 -8.09 -3.27
N ARG A 85 11.37 -7.06 -2.52
CA ARG A 85 9.96 -6.77 -2.27
C ARG A 85 9.21 -6.38 -3.54
N GLY A 86 8.02 -6.96 -3.74
CA GLY A 86 7.10 -6.55 -4.81
C GLY A 86 7.57 -6.87 -6.22
N THR A 87 8.46 -7.84 -6.38
CA THR A 87 9.08 -8.19 -7.67
C THR A 87 8.42 -9.39 -8.35
N LYS A 88 7.54 -10.12 -7.67
CA LYS A 88 6.87 -11.30 -8.25
C LYS A 88 5.69 -10.84 -9.09
N LYS A 89 5.35 -11.61 -10.14
CA LYS A 89 4.20 -11.31 -11.01
C LYS A 89 2.87 -11.12 -10.25
N VAL A 90 2.69 -11.84 -9.14
CA VAL A 90 1.51 -11.73 -8.27
C VAL A 90 1.44 -10.43 -7.47
N ASP A 91 2.56 -9.70 -7.37
CA ASP A 91 2.65 -8.42 -6.67
C ASP A 91 2.36 -7.24 -7.59
N PHE A 92 2.36 -7.45 -8.91
CA PHE A 92 2.09 -6.41 -9.89
C PHE A 92 0.61 -6.01 -9.87
N PRO A 93 0.30 -4.72 -10.05
CA PRO A 93 -1.08 -4.27 -10.17
C PRO A 93 -1.72 -4.78 -11.46
N TYR A 94 -3.03 -4.57 -11.55
CA TYR A 94 -3.86 -4.87 -12.69
C TYR A 94 -3.28 -4.34 -14.01
N SER A 95 -3.41 -5.17 -15.04
CA SER A 95 -3.27 -4.78 -16.43
C SER A 95 -4.22 -5.63 -17.26
N PHE A 96 -4.90 -5.00 -18.23
CA PHE A 96 -5.89 -5.68 -19.06
C PHE A 96 -5.32 -6.90 -19.79
N SER A 97 -4.08 -6.83 -20.25
CA SER A 97 -3.39 -7.93 -20.95
C SER A 97 -3.14 -9.18 -20.10
N ASN A 98 -3.22 -9.07 -18.77
CA ASN A 98 -3.04 -10.20 -17.85
C ASN A 98 -4.36 -10.95 -17.57
N GLY A 99 -5.51 -10.39 -17.95
CA GLY A 99 -6.81 -11.04 -17.80
C GLY A 99 -6.89 -12.29 -18.69
N LYS A 100 -7.28 -13.43 -18.11
CA LYS A 100 -7.67 -14.59 -18.91
C LYS A 100 -8.99 -14.25 -19.60
N ARG A 101 -9.04 -14.44 -20.92
CA ARG A 101 -10.28 -14.42 -21.69
C ARG A 101 -11.27 -15.45 -21.17
#